data_AF-A0A347AGK3-F1
#
_entry.id   AF-A0A347AGK3-F1
#
_cell.length_a   1.000
_cell.length_b   1.000
_cell.length_c   1.000
_cell.angle_alpha   90.00
_cell.angle_beta   90.00
_cell.angle_gamma   90.00
#
_symmetry.space_group_name_H-M   'P 1'
#
loop_
_entity.id
_entity.type
_entity.pdbx_description
1 polymer ?
#
loop_
_entity_poly.entity_id
_entity_poly.type
_entity_poly.pdbx_seq_one_letter_code
_entity_poly.pdbx_strand_id
1 'polypeptide(L)'
;MKREKFIDLKKIKKHLRLFKNELDDYFKLTQYQLNSIKLKLSNFTLFNNDKEIGLPGKKNISKDHPKIAFVVTECDDNSSAGDYFTAMELGEALKTYGWEITFLPRKGSGYWYAVDENVDVVISLLDSYDPRKIKTSNKSLIKIAWLRNWFDRWVSNPGFSEYNIIFANSNIACNYVKGETNKECYLLPIATNTSRFNNKISPRKEYESDYCFTGSYWDDPRDIIEMLDPESLRYNFKLYGKNWNKINKFKKYYQGFIDYSKIPEVYASTKIVIDDANRVTKDYGAVNSRVFDAIASNALVITNGEKGAKETFKGKLPYFTSKEELNNLIEYYLNNEKERIEKIKELNEFVLKNHTYHNRAYIIKKRLENYRLSSKF
;
A
#
# COMPACT_ATOMS: atom_id res chain seq x y z
N MET A 1 -0.30 1.20 51.30
CA MET A 1 0.02 0.62 49.97
C MET A 1 -1.26 0.63 49.10
N LYS A 2 -1.51 1.69 48.33
CA LYS A 2 -2.55 1.70 47.29
C LYS A 2 -1.84 1.75 45.94
N ARG A 3 -1.89 0.64 45.19
CA ARG A 3 -1.45 0.59 43.80
C ARG A 3 -2.55 1.22 42.94
N GLU A 4 -2.32 2.41 42.42
CA GLU A 4 -3.16 2.99 41.38
C GLU A 4 -3.04 2.14 40.11
N LYS A 5 -4.18 1.63 39.62
CA LYS A 5 -4.29 1.00 38.31
C LYS A 5 -4.15 2.09 37.27
N PHE A 6 -2.95 2.26 36.71
CA PHE A 6 -2.79 3.01 35.47
C PHE A 6 -3.62 2.33 34.38
N ILE A 7 -4.68 3.01 33.95
CA ILE A 7 -5.50 2.60 32.81
C ILE A 7 -4.65 2.80 31.56
N ASP A 8 -4.32 1.70 30.87
CA ASP A 8 -3.58 1.76 29.61
C ASP A 8 -4.47 2.37 28.51
N LEU A 9 -4.31 3.67 28.30
CA LEU A 9 -4.99 4.46 27.27
C LEU A 9 -4.79 3.89 25.86
N LYS A 10 -3.69 3.17 25.57
CA LYS A 10 -3.50 2.50 24.28
C LYS A 10 -4.47 1.33 24.12
N LYS A 11 -4.70 0.56 25.19
CA LYS A 11 -5.63 -0.58 25.20
C LYS A 11 -7.08 -0.13 25.03
N ILE A 12 -7.48 0.97 25.67
CA ILE A 12 -8.82 1.56 25.48
C ILE A 12 -9.01 2.07 24.06
N LYS A 13 -8.06 2.84 23.51
CA LYS A 13 -8.13 3.33 22.12
C LYS A 13 -8.20 2.17 21.11
N LYS A 14 -7.49 1.06 21.35
CA LYS A 14 -7.57 -0.17 20.55
C LYS A 14 -8.99 -0.75 20.59
N HIS A 15 -9.58 -0.87 21.78
CA HIS A 15 -10.92 -1.46 21.95
C HIS A 15 -12.03 -0.60 21.32
N LEU A 16 -12.00 0.73 21.52
CA LEU A 16 -12.96 1.66 20.90
C LEU A 16 -12.92 1.61 19.37
N ARG A 17 -11.72 1.47 18.78
CA ARG A 17 -11.57 1.35 17.33
C ARG A 17 -12.12 0.01 16.82
N LEU A 18 -11.89 -1.08 17.53
CA LEU A 18 -12.45 -2.40 17.18
C LEU A 18 -13.98 -2.33 17.19
N PHE A 19 -14.57 -1.78 18.26
CA PHE A 19 -16.02 -1.63 18.39
C PHE A 19 -16.62 -0.76 17.27
N LYS A 20 -15.97 0.36 16.93
CA LYS A 20 -16.40 1.20 15.79
C LYS A 20 -16.38 0.43 14.47
N ASN A 21 -15.34 -0.36 14.22
CA ASN A 21 -15.25 -1.17 13.00
C ASN A 21 -16.36 -2.23 12.94
N GLU A 22 -16.69 -2.86 14.07
CA GLU A 22 -17.76 -3.86 14.16
C GLU A 22 -19.14 -3.25 13.89
N LEU A 23 -19.42 -2.08 14.44
CA LEU A 23 -20.66 -1.34 14.15
C LEU A 23 -20.76 -0.97 12.67
N ASP A 24 -19.70 -0.41 12.08
CA ASP A 24 -19.67 -0.05 10.65
C ASP A 24 -19.92 -1.29 9.76
N ASP A 25 -19.31 -2.44 10.11
CA ASP A 25 -19.51 -3.71 9.41
C ASP A 25 -20.96 -4.19 9.52
N TYR A 26 -21.58 -4.09 10.69
CA TYR A 26 -22.98 -4.48 10.93
C TYR A 26 -23.95 -3.64 10.10
N PHE A 27 -23.77 -2.31 10.08
CA PHE A 27 -24.61 -1.40 9.29
C PHE A 27 -24.48 -1.69 7.79
N LYS A 28 -23.26 -1.91 7.28
CA LYS A 28 -23.04 -2.24 5.87
C LYS A 28 -23.62 -3.59 5.49
N LEU A 29 -23.50 -4.59 6.35
CA LEU A 29 -24.11 -5.89 6.11
C LEU A 29 -25.63 -5.77 6.00
N THR A 30 -26.25 -5.02 6.91
CA THR A 30 -27.71 -4.79 6.90
C THR A 30 -28.15 -4.09 5.60
N GLN A 31 -27.45 -3.03 5.20
CA GLN A 31 -27.73 -2.32 3.95
C GLN A 31 -27.54 -3.22 2.72
N TYR A 32 -26.48 -4.02 2.69
CA TYR A 32 -26.23 -4.98 1.63
C TYR A 32 -27.35 -6.03 1.52
N GLN A 33 -27.83 -6.57 2.64
CA GLN A 33 -28.95 -7.51 2.66
C GLN A 33 -30.24 -6.86 2.14
N LEU A 34 -30.54 -5.63 2.58
CA LEU A 34 -31.71 -4.88 2.10
C LEU A 34 -31.64 -4.62 0.59
N ASN A 35 -30.49 -4.18 0.07
CA ASN A 35 -30.31 -3.94 -1.36
C ASN A 35 -30.40 -5.24 -2.17
N SER A 36 -29.85 -6.34 -1.66
CA SER A 36 -29.95 -7.66 -2.29
C SER A 36 -31.40 -8.15 -2.36
N ILE A 37 -32.19 -7.91 -1.31
CA ILE A 37 -33.64 -8.21 -1.29
C ILE A 37 -34.37 -7.31 -2.31
N LYS A 38 -34.09 -6.00 -2.33
CA LYS A 38 -34.67 -5.08 -3.32
C LYS A 38 -34.39 -5.50 -4.76
N LEU A 39 -33.16 -5.91 -5.07
CA LEU A 39 -32.78 -6.43 -6.39
C LEU A 39 -33.51 -7.72 -6.74
N LYS A 40 -33.64 -8.66 -5.79
CA LYS A 40 -34.43 -9.88 -6.00
C LYS A 40 -35.90 -9.57 -6.25
N LEU A 41 -36.48 -8.63 -5.50
CA LEU A 41 -37.86 -8.18 -5.68
C LEU A 41 -38.06 -7.44 -7.01
N SER A 42 -37.13 -6.57 -7.42
CA SER A 42 -37.21 -5.86 -8.71
C SER A 42 -37.09 -6.82 -9.89
N ASN A 43 -36.24 -7.84 -9.77
CA ASN A 43 -36.15 -8.91 -10.76
C ASN A 43 -37.43 -9.76 -10.75
N PHE A 44 -38.00 -10.06 -9.58
CA PHE A 44 -39.28 -10.77 -9.48
C PHE A 44 -40.44 -10.00 -10.14
N THR A 45 -40.44 -8.66 -10.11
CA THR A 45 -41.41 -7.85 -10.88
C THR A 45 -41.14 -7.80 -12.38
N LEU A 46 -39.91 -8.07 -12.84
CA LEU A 46 -39.56 -8.16 -14.27
C LEU A 46 -39.80 -9.57 -14.85
N PHE A 47 -39.82 -10.61 -14.02
CA PHE A 47 -40.00 -12.02 -14.44
C PHE A 47 -41.47 -12.44 -14.69
N ASN A 48 -42.41 -11.49 -14.85
CA ASN A 48 -43.77 -11.78 -15.30
C ASN A 48 -43.95 -11.65 -16.83
N ASN A 49 -42.90 -11.39 -17.60
CA ASN A 49 -42.90 -11.57 -19.05
C ASN A 49 -41.61 -12.27 -19.49
N ASP A 50 -41.79 -13.32 -20.28
CA ASP A 50 -40.82 -14.12 -21.05
C ASP A 50 -40.12 -15.32 -20.37
N LYS A 51 -40.19 -16.44 -21.12
CA LYS A 51 -39.74 -17.80 -20.83
C LYS A 51 -38.25 -18.00 -21.11
N GLU A 52 -37.77 -19.12 -20.54
CA GLU A 52 -36.48 -19.82 -20.72
C GLU A 52 -35.34 -19.40 -19.79
N ILE A 53 -35.28 -20.08 -18.64
CA ILE A 53 -34.08 -20.15 -17.79
C ILE A 53 -33.33 -21.42 -18.15
N GLY A 54 -32.27 -21.28 -18.94
CA GLY A 54 -31.23 -22.29 -19.05
C GLY A 54 -30.55 -22.49 -17.69
N LEU A 55 -30.42 -23.75 -17.27
CA LEU A 55 -29.68 -24.14 -16.07
C LEU A 55 -28.26 -23.55 -16.10
N PRO A 56 -27.72 -23.00 -14.98
CA PRO A 56 -26.35 -22.54 -14.95
C PRO A 56 -25.42 -23.75 -15.07
N GLY A 57 -24.82 -23.91 -16.23
CA GLY A 57 -23.74 -24.86 -16.45
C GLY A 57 -22.61 -24.60 -15.44
N LYS A 58 -22.08 -25.66 -14.83
CA LYS A 58 -20.85 -25.61 -14.03
C LYS A 58 -19.76 -24.96 -14.86
N LYS A 59 -19.46 -23.69 -14.60
CA LYS A 59 -18.40 -22.97 -15.29
C LYS A 59 -17.06 -23.53 -14.81
N ASN A 60 -16.29 -24.12 -15.72
CA ASN A 60 -14.91 -24.49 -15.47
C ASN A 60 -14.12 -23.21 -15.18
N ILE A 61 -13.79 -22.99 -13.91
CA ILE A 61 -12.85 -21.95 -13.46
C ILE A 61 -11.54 -22.16 -14.23
N SER A 62 -11.07 -21.12 -14.92
CA SER A 62 -9.76 -21.15 -15.60
C SER A 62 -8.67 -21.24 -14.54
N LYS A 63 -8.08 -22.43 -14.38
CA LYS A 63 -6.94 -22.63 -13.46
C LYS A 63 -5.76 -21.71 -13.79
N ASP A 64 -5.65 -21.24 -15.03
CA ASP A 64 -4.50 -20.47 -15.51
C ASP A 64 -4.70 -18.94 -15.43
N HIS A 65 -5.95 -18.48 -15.33
CA HIS A 65 -6.32 -17.06 -15.31
C HIS A 65 -7.30 -16.76 -14.15
N PRO A 66 -6.83 -16.76 -12.89
CA PRO A 66 -7.68 -16.49 -11.75
C PRO A 66 -8.21 -15.06 -11.75
N LYS A 67 -9.38 -14.89 -11.13
CA LYS A 67 -9.89 -13.58 -10.74
C LYS A 67 -9.47 -13.23 -9.31
N ILE A 68 -8.88 -12.05 -9.15
CA ILE A 68 -8.35 -11.54 -7.89
C ILE A 68 -9.18 -10.36 -7.40
N ALA A 69 -9.58 -10.41 -6.14
CA ALA A 69 -10.19 -9.29 -5.43
C ALA A 69 -9.21 -8.70 -4.40
N PHE A 70 -8.85 -7.43 -4.57
CA PHE A 70 -8.04 -6.71 -3.59
C PHE A 70 -8.91 -6.03 -2.53
N VAL A 71 -8.65 -6.32 -1.25
CA VAL A 71 -9.29 -5.59 -0.15
C VAL A 71 -8.51 -4.32 0.15
N VAL A 72 -9.17 -3.18 -0.01
CA VAL A 72 -8.58 -1.84 0.06
C VAL A 72 -9.46 -0.90 0.90
N THR A 73 -8.93 0.25 1.29
CA THR A 73 -9.65 1.25 2.11
C THR A 73 -10.79 1.87 1.33
N GLU A 74 -10.53 2.31 0.11
CA GLU A 74 -11.46 2.98 -0.82
C GLU A 74 -10.87 2.87 -2.24
N CYS A 75 -11.69 2.89 -3.29
CA CYS A 75 -11.24 2.69 -4.68
C CYS A 75 -11.94 3.60 -5.70
N ASP A 76 -12.43 4.75 -5.25
CA ASP A 76 -13.04 5.77 -6.12
C ASP A 76 -12.00 6.73 -6.71
N ASP A 77 -12.42 7.56 -7.67
CA ASP A 77 -11.57 8.52 -8.39
C ASP A 77 -10.95 9.59 -7.47
N ASN A 78 -11.54 9.83 -6.29
CA ASN A 78 -11.04 10.80 -5.31
C ASN A 78 -10.22 10.16 -4.19
N SER A 79 -9.90 8.87 -4.33
CA SER A 79 -9.16 8.09 -3.33
C SER A 79 -7.82 8.76 -3.00
N SER A 80 -7.47 8.72 -1.72
CA SER A 80 -6.11 9.07 -1.27
C SER A 80 -5.45 7.94 -0.49
N ALA A 81 -6.02 6.73 -0.60
CA ALA A 81 -5.57 5.56 0.12
C ALA A 81 -4.36 4.91 -0.56
N GLY A 82 -3.21 4.92 0.12
CA GLY A 82 -1.99 4.31 -0.41
C GLY A 82 -2.10 2.79 -0.64
N ASP A 83 -2.97 2.09 0.10
CA ASP A 83 -3.29 0.67 -0.17
C ASP A 83 -4.03 0.44 -1.47
N TYR A 84 -4.92 1.33 -1.88
CA TYR A 84 -5.55 1.25 -3.17
C TYR A 84 -4.55 1.44 -4.31
N PHE A 85 -3.72 2.48 -4.25
CA PHE A 85 -2.71 2.69 -5.28
C PHE A 85 -1.75 1.50 -5.40
N THR A 86 -1.27 0.95 -4.27
CA THR A 86 -0.42 -0.25 -4.30
C THR A 86 -1.14 -1.46 -4.93
N ALA A 87 -2.41 -1.69 -4.57
CA ALA A 87 -3.20 -2.78 -5.13
C ALA A 87 -3.48 -2.58 -6.63
N MET A 88 -3.75 -1.36 -7.05
CA MET A 88 -3.96 -0.98 -8.44
C MET A 88 -2.71 -1.25 -9.28
N GLU A 89 -1.54 -0.78 -8.85
CA GLU A 89 -0.30 -0.99 -9.61
C GLU A 89 0.10 -2.46 -9.69
N LEU A 90 -0.07 -3.23 -8.61
CA LEU A 90 0.13 -4.67 -8.65
C LEU A 90 -0.91 -5.35 -9.56
N GLY A 91 -2.16 -4.92 -9.51
CA GLY A 91 -3.25 -5.41 -10.35
C GLY A 91 -2.94 -5.24 -11.84
N GLU A 92 -2.45 -4.08 -12.26
CA GLU A 92 -2.01 -3.86 -13.64
C GLU A 92 -0.88 -4.82 -14.06
N ALA A 93 0.08 -5.08 -13.16
CA ALA A 93 1.13 -6.05 -13.43
C ALA A 93 0.62 -7.50 -13.49
N LEU A 94 -0.43 -7.86 -12.76
CA LEU A 94 -1.04 -9.19 -12.79
C LEU A 94 -1.90 -9.40 -14.04
N LYS A 95 -2.55 -8.35 -14.55
CA LYS A 95 -3.32 -8.39 -15.80
C LYS A 95 -2.47 -8.83 -17.00
N THR A 96 -1.15 -8.64 -16.99
CA THR A 96 -0.28 -9.12 -18.08
C THR A 96 -0.19 -10.65 -18.16
N TYR A 97 -0.61 -11.37 -17.12
CA TYR A 97 -0.82 -12.82 -17.14
C TYR A 97 -2.24 -13.22 -17.54
N GLY A 98 -3.09 -12.28 -17.98
CA GLY A 98 -4.50 -12.49 -18.30
C GLY A 98 -5.39 -12.62 -17.07
N TRP A 99 -4.94 -12.17 -15.90
CA TRP A 99 -5.72 -12.28 -14.65
C TRP A 99 -6.74 -11.15 -14.55
N GLU A 100 -7.93 -11.47 -14.05
CA GLU A 100 -8.98 -10.48 -13.82
C GLU A 100 -8.82 -9.83 -12.45
N ILE A 101 -8.96 -8.51 -12.37
CA ILE A 101 -8.77 -7.75 -11.13
C ILE A 101 -10.06 -7.03 -10.76
N THR A 102 -10.47 -7.15 -9.49
CA THR A 102 -11.55 -6.37 -8.88
C THR A 102 -11.13 -5.87 -7.49
N PHE A 103 -11.90 -4.96 -6.91
CA PHE A 103 -11.61 -4.33 -5.63
C PHE A 103 -12.79 -4.49 -4.66
N LEU A 104 -12.47 -4.72 -3.39
CA LEU A 104 -13.39 -4.82 -2.27
C LEU A 104 -13.09 -3.67 -1.30
N PRO A 105 -13.64 -2.47 -1.54
CA PRO A 105 -13.32 -1.30 -0.74
C PRO A 105 -14.04 -1.35 0.61
N ARG A 106 -13.31 -1.03 1.69
CA ARG A 106 -13.85 -0.91 3.03
C ARG A 106 -14.88 0.21 3.11
N LYS A 107 -14.60 1.37 2.53
CA LYS A 107 -15.50 2.52 2.43
C LYS A 107 -16.23 2.51 1.09
N GLY A 108 -17.42 3.11 1.05
CA GLY A 108 -18.30 3.11 -0.12
C GLY A 108 -19.58 2.33 0.13
N SER A 109 -20.37 2.15 -0.92
CA SER A 109 -21.70 1.53 -0.88
C SER A 109 -21.68 0.00 -0.82
N GLY A 110 -20.55 -0.63 -1.13
CA GLY A 110 -20.38 -2.08 -1.11
C GLY A 110 -20.15 -2.66 0.28
N TYR A 111 -20.34 -3.98 0.39
CA TYR A 111 -19.94 -4.76 1.56
C TYR A 111 -18.72 -5.61 1.19
N TRP A 112 -17.53 -5.18 1.60
CA TRP A 112 -16.23 -5.82 1.31
C TRP A 112 -16.07 -7.30 1.73
N TYR A 113 -16.99 -7.86 2.51
CA TYR A 113 -17.01 -9.30 2.82
C TYR A 113 -17.92 -10.10 1.90
N ALA A 114 -18.76 -9.46 1.08
CA ALA A 114 -19.47 -10.16 0.00
C ALA A 114 -18.50 -10.36 -1.17
N VAL A 115 -18.03 -11.59 -1.33
CA VAL A 115 -17.06 -11.96 -2.38
C VAL A 115 -17.78 -12.80 -3.42
N ASP A 116 -17.78 -12.32 -4.66
CA ASP A 116 -18.37 -13.02 -5.81
C ASP A 116 -17.80 -14.46 -5.92
N GLU A 117 -18.65 -15.41 -6.29
CA GLU A 117 -18.29 -16.81 -6.43
C GLU A 117 -17.27 -17.08 -7.53
N ASN A 118 -17.15 -16.17 -8.50
CA ASN A 118 -16.13 -16.23 -9.55
C ASN A 118 -14.75 -15.70 -9.10
N VAL A 119 -14.61 -15.18 -7.88
CA VAL A 119 -13.31 -14.74 -7.35
C VAL A 119 -12.55 -15.96 -6.81
N ASP A 120 -11.33 -16.15 -7.31
CA ASP A 120 -10.46 -17.26 -6.91
C ASP A 120 -9.52 -16.90 -5.76
N VAL A 121 -9.10 -15.63 -5.71
CA VAL A 121 -8.11 -15.15 -4.74
C VAL A 121 -8.58 -13.82 -4.16
N VAL A 122 -8.58 -13.72 -2.83
CA VAL A 122 -8.69 -12.44 -2.12
C VAL A 122 -7.31 -12.07 -1.59
N ILE A 123 -6.83 -10.87 -1.92
CA ILE A 123 -5.60 -10.31 -1.36
C ILE A 123 -5.97 -9.12 -0.47
N SER A 124 -5.79 -9.27 0.84
CA SER A 124 -6.03 -8.20 1.79
C SER A 124 -4.80 -7.35 2.01
N LEU A 125 -4.96 -6.03 1.92
CA LEU A 125 -3.94 -5.05 2.28
C LEU A 125 -4.26 -4.34 3.62
N LEU A 126 -5.30 -4.78 4.35
CA LEU A 126 -5.80 -4.12 5.55
C LEU A 126 -5.79 -5.02 6.79
N ASP A 127 -5.14 -4.56 7.86
CA ASP A 127 -5.03 -5.27 9.16
C ASP A 127 -6.38 -5.56 9.81
N SER A 128 -7.39 -4.74 9.48
CA SER A 128 -8.74 -4.85 10.02
C SER A 128 -9.64 -5.85 9.29
N TYR A 129 -9.23 -6.39 8.13
CA TYR A 129 -10.06 -7.35 7.40
C TYR A 129 -10.02 -8.71 8.08
N ASP A 130 -11.18 -9.26 8.42
CA ASP A 130 -11.29 -10.56 9.07
C ASP A 130 -11.77 -11.62 8.06
N PRO A 131 -10.88 -12.48 7.54
CA PRO A 131 -11.23 -13.50 6.55
C PRO A 131 -12.29 -14.52 6.99
N ARG A 132 -12.65 -14.58 8.28
CA ARG A 132 -13.75 -15.42 8.80
C ARG A 132 -15.12 -14.85 8.45
N LYS A 133 -15.20 -13.54 8.19
CA LYS A 133 -16.45 -12.85 7.85
C LYS A 133 -16.81 -12.93 6.36
N ILE A 134 -15.91 -13.46 5.52
CA ILE A 134 -16.12 -13.59 4.07
C ILE A 134 -17.39 -14.41 3.79
N LYS A 135 -18.23 -13.87 2.90
CA LYS A 135 -19.46 -14.50 2.40
C LYS A 135 -19.27 -14.80 0.92
N THR A 136 -19.08 -16.08 0.62
CA THR A 136 -18.99 -16.60 -0.75
C THR A 136 -19.45 -18.07 -0.79
N SER A 137 -19.98 -18.50 -1.95
CA SER A 137 -20.22 -19.91 -2.26
C SER A 137 -18.93 -20.63 -2.67
N ASN A 138 -17.89 -19.90 -3.11
CA ASN A 138 -16.61 -20.48 -3.51
C ASN A 138 -15.83 -21.02 -2.31
N LYS A 139 -15.87 -22.34 -2.11
CA LYS A 139 -15.14 -23.03 -1.03
C LYS A 139 -13.65 -23.18 -1.28
N SER A 140 -13.19 -22.91 -2.51
CA SER A 140 -11.77 -22.99 -2.90
C SER A 140 -11.08 -21.62 -2.86
N LEU A 141 -11.74 -20.58 -2.34
CA LEU A 141 -11.20 -19.22 -2.28
C LEU A 141 -9.86 -19.19 -1.52
N ILE A 142 -8.81 -18.74 -2.20
CA ILE A 142 -7.49 -18.55 -1.59
C ILE A 142 -7.44 -17.16 -0.97
N LYS A 143 -7.05 -17.10 0.31
CA LYS A 143 -6.99 -15.88 1.11
C LYS A 143 -5.52 -15.51 1.35
N ILE A 144 -5.12 -14.35 0.85
CA ILE A 144 -3.76 -13.83 1.00
C ILE A 144 -3.79 -12.59 1.91
N ALA A 145 -2.89 -12.54 2.89
CA ALA A 145 -2.60 -11.33 3.64
C ALA A 145 -1.32 -10.70 3.10
N TRP A 146 -1.36 -9.42 2.70
CA TRP A 146 -0.18 -8.66 2.31
C TRP A 146 0.06 -7.50 3.28
N LEU A 147 0.93 -7.76 4.25
CA LEU A 147 1.22 -6.88 5.37
C LEU A 147 2.17 -5.78 4.94
N ARG A 148 1.64 -4.56 4.79
CA ARG A 148 2.44 -3.39 4.43
C ARG A 148 2.74 -2.46 5.59
N ASN A 149 1.95 -2.57 6.67
CA ASN A 149 2.04 -1.78 7.88
C ASN A 149 1.31 -2.48 9.04
N TRP A 150 1.42 -1.92 10.25
CA TRP A 150 0.69 -2.38 11.45
C TRP A 150 0.82 -3.89 11.69
N PHE A 151 2.05 -4.43 11.57
CA PHE A 151 2.31 -5.87 11.65
C PHE A 151 1.78 -6.49 12.95
N ASP A 152 1.88 -5.76 14.06
CA ASP A 152 1.32 -6.11 15.37
C ASP A 152 -0.20 -6.32 15.33
N ARG A 153 -0.92 -5.49 14.57
CA ARG A 153 -2.38 -5.59 14.44
C ARG A 153 -2.78 -6.78 13.57
N TRP A 154 -2.03 -7.04 12.51
CA TRP A 154 -2.25 -8.21 11.66
C TRP A 154 -2.13 -9.50 12.46
N VAL A 155 -1.01 -9.70 13.18
CA VAL A 155 -0.80 -10.93 13.96
C VAL A 155 -1.75 -11.04 15.14
N SER A 156 -2.25 -9.91 15.67
CA SER A 156 -3.29 -9.88 16.70
C SER A 156 -4.72 -10.11 16.16
N ASN A 157 -4.93 -10.12 14.85
CA ASN A 157 -6.27 -10.28 14.27
C ASN A 157 -6.73 -11.73 14.48
N PRO A 158 -7.90 -11.99 15.10
CA PRO A 158 -8.31 -13.37 15.37
C PRO A 158 -8.64 -14.19 14.12
N GLY A 159 -8.81 -13.54 12.96
CA GLY A 159 -8.94 -14.20 11.66
C GLY A 159 -7.60 -14.48 10.96
N PHE A 160 -6.46 -14.07 11.52
CA PHE A 160 -5.16 -14.21 10.86
C PHE A 160 -4.81 -15.68 10.53
N SER A 161 -5.30 -16.62 11.35
CA SER A 161 -5.16 -18.06 11.13
C SER A 161 -5.82 -18.55 9.83
N GLU A 162 -6.78 -17.83 9.28
CA GLU A 162 -7.50 -18.24 8.07
C GLU A 162 -6.81 -17.82 6.77
N TYR A 163 -5.78 -16.97 6.83
CA TYR A 163 -5.00 -16.66 5.63
C TYR A 163 -4.14 -17.85 5.24
N ASN A 164 -4.22 -18.20 3.95
CA ASN A 164 -3.50 -19.30 3.33
C ASN A 164 -2.06 -18.92 2.98
N ILE A 165 -1.86 -17.69 2.50
CA ILE A 165 -0.55 -17.15 2.12
C ILE A 165 -0.37 -15.81 2.82
N ILE A 166 0.81 -15.60 3.39
CA ILE A 166 1.15 -14.35 4.09
C ILE A 166 2.39 -13.76 3.44
N PHE A 167 2.29 -12.49 3.05
CA PHE A 167 3.37 -11.69 2.52
C PHE A 167 3.66 -10.51 3.44
N ALA A 168 4.93 -10.11 3.54
CA ALA A 168 5.33 -8.88 4.24
C ALA A 168 6.43 -8.12 3.49
N ASN A 169 6.55 -6.82 3.78
CA ASN A 169 7.37 -5.90 2.99
C ASN A 169 8.89 -5.93 3.26
N SER A 170 9.36 -6.74 4.20
CA SER A 170 10.76 -6.85 4.61
C SER A 170 11.00 -8.19 5.32
N ASN A 171 12.24 -8.67 5.39
CA ASN A 171 12.58 -9.87 6.14
C ASN A 171 12.42 -9.64 7.65
N ILE A 172 12.68 -8.43 8.14
CA ILE A 172 12.41 -8.08 9.55
C ILE A 172 10.92 -8.31 9.87
N ALA A 173 10.02 -7.86 9.00
CA ALA A 173 8.59 -8.10 9.17
C ALA A 173 8.22 -9.58 9.00
N CYS A 174 8.81 -10.29 8.04
CA CYS A 174 8.58 -11.73 7.87
C CYS A 174 8.96 -12.51 9.12
N ASN A 175 10.13 -12.23 9.70
CA ASN A 175 10.63 -12.87 10.91
C ASN A 175 9.74 -12.55 12.11
N TYR A 176 9.30 -11.30 12.24
CA TYR A 176 8.34 -10.91 13.27
C TYR A 176 7.04 -11.70 13.17
N VAL A 177 6.42 -11.76 11.98
CA VAL A 177 5.18 -12.49 11.76
C VAL A 177 5.35 -13.99 12.04
N LYS A 178 6.46 -14.58 11.60
CA LYS A 178 6.77 -15.98 11.88
C LYS A 178 6.95 -16.25 13.37
N GLY A 179 7.64 -15.38 14.10
CA GLY A 179 7.83 -15.50 15.55
C GLY A 179 6.53 -15.38 16.35
N GLU A 180 5.64 -14.47 15.96
CA GLU A 180 4.38 -14.23 16.68
C GLU A 180 3.29 -15.25 16.36
N THR A 181 3.34 -15.90 15.19
CA THR A 181 2.22 -16.73 14.70
C THR A 181 2.59 -18.15 14.29
N ASN A 182 3.89 -18.49 14.28
CA ASN A 182 4.45 -19.73 13.72
C ASN A 182 4.08 -20.01 12.25
N LYS A 183 3.51 -19.03 11.54
CA LYS A 183 3.20 -19.15 10.12
C LYS A 183 4.34 -18.66 9.25
N GLU A 184 4.58 -19.38 8.15
CA GLU A 184 5.50 -18.90 7.13
C GLU A 184 5.01 -17.58 6.52
N CYS A 185 5.92 -16.60 6.47
CA CYS A 185 5.68 -15.29 5.89
C CYS A 185 6.72 -15.02 4.80
N TYR A 186 6.26 -14.67 3.61
CA TYR A 186 7.10 -14.53 2.43
C TYR A 186 7.40 -13.06 2.13
N LEU A 187 8.63 -12.79 1.73
CA LEU A 187 9.07 -11.45 1.37
C LEU A 187 8.39 -10.98 0.08
N LEU A 188 7.64 -9.89 0.16
CA LEU A 188 7.04 -9.19 -0.98
C LEU A 188 7.00 -7.68 -0.70
N PRO A 189 8.12 -6.97 -0.92
CA PRO A 189 8.18 -5.52 -0.75
C PRO A 189 7.24 -4.82 -1.72
N ILE A 190 6.82 -3.60 -1.37
CA ILE A 190 6.26 -2.67 -2.36
C ILE A 190 7.29 -2.45 -3.48
N ALA A 191 6.80 -1.98 -4.62
CA ALA A 191 7.55 -1.83 -5.85
C ALA A 191 7.07 -0.59 -6.60
N THR A 192 7.68 -0.33 -7.75
CA THR A 192 7.26 0.71 -8.69
C THR A 192 6.56 0.13 -9.92
N ASN A 193 5.67 0.91 -10.53
CA ASN A 193 5.14 0.62 -11.87
C ASN A 193 5.94 1.41 -12.91
N THR A 194 6.75 0.68 -13.70
CA THR A 194 7.62 1.27 -14.72
C THR A 194 6.88 1.91 -15.90
N SER A 195 5.63 1.55 -16.13
CA SER A 195 4.79 2.21 -17.14
C SER A 195 4.32 3.59 -16.68
N ARG A 196 4.22 3.81 -15.37
CA ARG A 196 3.79 5.09 -14.77
C ARG A 196 4.98 5.97 -14.33
N PHE A 197 5.94 5.37 -13.65
CA PHE A 197 7.15 6.03 -13.15
C PHE A 197 8.36 5.58 -13.98
N ASN A 198 8.87 6.48 -14.80
CA ASN A 198 10.02 6.23 -15.66
C ASN A 198 10.68 7.56 -16.08
N ASN A 199 11.80 7.43 -16.77
CA ASN A 199 12.60 8.54 -17.28
C ASN A 199 12.09 9.17 -18.58
N LYS A 200 10.94 8.72 -19.12
CA LYS A 200 10.33 9.29 -20.34
C LYS A 200 9.30 10.37 -20.03
N ILE A 201 8.95 10.54 -18.76
CA ILE A 201 8.04 11.60 -18.32
C ILE A 201 8.76 12.95 -18.43
N SER A 202 8.19 13.85 -19.23
CA SER A 202 8.76 15.19 -19.39
C SER A 202 8.60 16.01 -18.11
N PRO A 203 9.65 16.71 -17.65
CA PRO A 203 9.54 17.67 -16.56
C PRO A 203 8.51 18.76 -16.86
N ARG A 204 7.82 19.20 -15.82
CA ARG A 204 6.84 20.28 -15.81
C ARG A 204 7.37 21.46 -15.00
N LYS A 205 7.35 22.66 -15.59
CA LYS A 205 7.88 23.89 -14.97
C LYS A 205 7.18 24.22 -13.66
N GLU A 206 5.87 23.97 -13.57
CA GLU A 206 5.10 24.17 -12.34
C GLU A 206 5.58 23.31 -11.16
N TYR A 207 6.24 22.18 -11.42
CA TYR A 207 6.73 21.25 -10.39
C TYR A 207 8.23 21.32 -10.15
N GLU A 208 8.95 22.17 -10.88
CA GLU A 208 10.42 22.28 -10.76
C GLU A 208 10.85 22.61 -9.32
N SER A 209 11.75 21.80 -8.77
CA SER A 209 12.35 22.00 -7.44
C SER A 209 13.70 21.31 -7.31
N ASP A 210 14.57 21.86 -6.47
CA ASP A 210 15.82 21.20 -6.12
C ASP A 210 15.56 19.98 -5.24
N TYR A 211 14.60 20.10 -4.32
CA TYR A 211 14.14 18.97 -3.54
C TYR A 211 12.68 19.10 -3.15
N CYS A 212 12.02 17.96 -2.96
CA CYS A 212 10.62 17.94 -2.56
C CYS A 212 10.30 16.85 -1.55
N PHE A 213 9.14 17.00 -0.92
CA PHE A 213 8.49 15.95 -0.14
C PHE A 213 7.08 15.74 -0.66
N THR A 214 6.68 14.47 -0.86
CA THR A 214 5.29 14.14 -1.16
C THR A 214 4.74 13.18 -0.11
N GLY A 215 3.65 13.59 0.55
CA GLY A 215 2.96 12.79 1.55
C GLY A 215 2.11 13.65 2.46
N SER A 216 0.96 13.16 2.89
CA SER A 216 0.03 13.95 3.70
C SER A 216 0.38 13.96 5.19
N TYR A 217 -0.02 15.04 5.87
CA TYR A 217 -0.04 15.13 7.32
C TYR A 217 -1.44 14.81 7.85
N TRP A 218 -1.54 13.90 8.81
CA TRP A 218 -2.81 13.41 9.37
C TRP A 218 -2.86 13.56 10.89
N ASP A 219 -2.31 14.67 11.41
CA ASP A 219 -2.21 14.95 12.84
C ASP A 219 -1.45 13.83 13.61
N ASP A 220 -0.53 13.16 12.91
CA ASP A 220 0.33 12.09 13.41
C ASP A 220 1.80 12.53 13.30
N PRO A 221 2.67 12.23 14.28
CA PRO A 221 4.06 12.66 14.27
C PRO A 221 4.81 12.24 13.00
N ARG A 222 5.61 13.15 12.44
CA ARG A 222 6.43 12.94 11.25
C ARG A 222 7.84 13.46 11.52
N ASP A 223 8.87 12.66 11.28
CA ASP A 223 10.24 13.00 11.65
C ASP A 223 10.73 14.25 10.89
N ILE A 224 10.23 14.48 9.67
CA ILE A 224 10.56 15.69 8.89
C ILE A 224 10.10 16.99 9.57
N ILE A 225 9.14 16.94 10.50
CA ILE A 225 8.76 18.12 11.31
C ILE A 225 9.91 18.54 12.24
N GLU A 226 10.81 17.64 12.61
CA GLU A 226 11.98 17.95 13.42
C GLU A 226 13.24 18.05 12.56
N MET A 227 13.40 17.13 11.61
CA MET A 227 14.65 16.93 10.87
C MET A 227 14.80 17.86 9.66
N LEU A 228 13.71 18.23 8.99
CA LEU A 228 13.79 19.04 7.77
C LEU A 228 13.57 20.52 8.06
N ASP A 229 14.55 21.36 7.72
CA ASP A 229 14.49 22.81 7.86
C ASP A 229 14.83 23.52 6.55
N PRO A 230 13.83 23.71 5.67
CA PRO A 230 14.08 24.27 4.35
C PRO A 230 14.53 25.74 4.36
N GLU A 231 14.34 26.46 5.47
CA GLU A 231 14.77 27.86 5.61
C GLU A 231 16.26 27.99 5.86
N SER A 232 16.87 26.94 6.43
CA SER A 232 18.32 26.85 6.63
C SER A 232 19.11 26.54 5.35
N LEU A 233 18.43 26.26 4.23
CA LEU A 233 19.02 25.84 2.97
C LEU A 233 18.71 26.83 1.85
N ARG A 234 19.68 27.10 0.97
CA ARG A 234 19.53 28.03 -0.16
C ARG A 234 18.73 27.49 -1.36
N TYR A 235 18.26 26.24 -1.27
CA TYR A 235 17.69 25.50 -2.39
C TYR A 235 16.16 25.59 -2.42
N ASN A 236 15.59 25.45 -3.62
CA ASN A 236 14.14 25.52 -3.82
C ASN A 236 13.45 24.23 -3.34
N PHE A 237 12.66 24.35 -2.26
CA PHE A 237 11.88 23.26 -1.69
C PHE A 237 10.39 23.34 -2.05
N LYS A 238 9.80 22.20 -2.41
CA LYS A 238 8.34 22.06 -2.57
C LYS A 238 7.76 20.95 -1.70
N LEU A 239 6.61 21.23 -1.08
CA LEU A 239 5.92 20.31 -0.18
C LEU A 239 4.52 19.98 -0.67
N TYR A 240 4.30 18.72 -1.06
CA TYR A 240 3.01 18.22 -1.56
C TYR A 240 2.34 17.27 -0.56
N GLY A 241 1.02 17.39 -0.40
CA GLY A 241 0.22 16.52 0.46
C GLY A 241 -0.97 17.25 1.08
N LYS A 242 -1.72 16.60 1.97
CA LYS A 242 -2.81 17.24 2.73
C LYS A 242 -2.30 17.83 4.05
N ASN A 243 -2.91 18.92 4.49
CA ASN A 243 -2.83 19.52 5.84
C ASN A 243 -1.46 20.09 6.29
N TRP A 244 -0.49 20.27 5.40
CA TRP A 244 0.80 20.87 5.76
C TRP A 244 0.72 22.36 6.09
N ASN A 245 -0.32 23.05 5.63
CA ASN A 245 -0.63 24.42 6.01
C ASN A 245 -0.85 24.60 7.54
N LYS A 246 -1.08 23.51 8.29
CA LYS A 246 -1.17 23.54 9.75
C LYS A 246 0.20 23.74 10.43
N ILE A 247 1.31 23.47 9.73
CA ILE A 247 2.67 23.53 10.30
C ILE A 247 3.35 24.81 9.81
N ASN A 248 3.53 25.78 10.71
CA ASN A 248 3.97 27.15 10.36
C ASN A 248 5.25 27.18 9.49
N LYS A 249 6.29 26.43 9.87
CA LYS A 249 7.56 26.39 9.12
C LYS A 249 7.43 25.89 7.67
N PHE A 250 6.35 25.18 7.36
CA PHE A 250 6.11 24.60 6.03
C PHE A 250 5.12 25.38 5.17
N LYS A 251 4.40 26.36 5.74
CA LYS A 251 3.36 27.12 5.03
C LYS A 251 3.85 27.73 3.72
N LYS A 252 5.06 28.32 3.71
CA LYS A 252 5.63 28.99 2.53
C LYS A 252 6.04 28.04 1.39
N TYR A 253 6.18 26.75 1.67
CA TYR A 253 6.58 25.73 0.69
C TYR A 253 5.42 24.84 0.23
N TYR A 254 4.27 24.95 0.88
CA TYR A 254 3.11 24.09 0.68
C TYR A 254 2.47 24.30 -0.70
N GLN A 255 2.44 23.24 -1.51
CA GLN A 255 1.90 23.22 -2.87
C GLN A 255 0.49 22.63 -2.97
N GLY A 256 -0.12 22.25 -1.83
CA GLY A 256 -1.41 21.58 -1.84
C GLY A 256 -1.33 20.06 -1.97
N PHE A 257 -2.52 19.44 -2.03
CA PHE A 257 -2.65 18.02 -2.39
C PHE A 257 -2.38 17.85 -3.87
N ILE A 258 -1.69 16.77 -4.22
CA ILE A 258 -1.37 16.39 -5.59
C ILE A 258 -2.04 15.06 -5.89
N ASP A 259 -2.70 14.98 -7.05
CA ASP A 259 -3.30 13.73 -7.52
C ASP A 259 -2.22 12.69 -7.81
N TYR A 260 -2.52 11.42 -7.55
CA TYR A 260 -1.56 10.33 -7.77
C TYR A 260 -1.11 10.22 -9.23
N SER A 261 -2.00 10.52 -10.19
CA SER A 261 -1.67 10.58 -11.63
C SER A 261 -0.63 11.64 -11.98
N LYS A 262 -0.47 12.67 -11.14
CA LYS A 262 0.47 13.79 -11.33
C LYS A 262 1.81 13.62 -10.61
N ILE A 263 1.92 12.64 -9.71
CA ILE A 263 3.18 12.34 -9.02
C ILE A 263 4.36 12.05 -9.98
N PRO A 264 4.20 11.33 -11.11
CA PRO A 264 5.32 11.11 -12.04
C PRO A 264 5.91 12.41 -12.59
N GLU A 265 5.05 13.41 -12.88
CA GLU A 265 5.46 14.73 -13.34
C GLU A 265 6.21 15.49 -12.23
N VAL A 266 5.79 15.36 -10.97
CA VAL A 266 6.49 15.96 -9.81
C VAL A 266 7.90 15.37 -9.66
N TYR A 267 8.03 14.05 -9.72
CA TYR A 267 9.34 13.40 -9.60
C TYR A 267 10.25 13.71 -10.79
N ALA A 268 9.73 13.73 -12.02
CA ALA A 268 10.49 14.13 -13.20
C ALA A 268 11.03 15.57 -13.11
N SER A 269 10.33 16.44 -12.37
CA SER A 269 10.72 17.84 -12.14
C SER A 269 11.57 18.07 -10.88
N THR A 270 11.97 17.03 -10.15
CA THR A 270 12.65 17.17 -8.85
C THR A 270 14.01 16.47 -8.87
N LYS A 271 15.07 17.13 -8.38
CA LYS A 271 16.41 16.52 -8.27
C LYS A 271 16.51 15.52 -7.11
N ILE A 272 15.99 15.89 -5.93
CA ILE A 272 16.02 15.08 -4.71
C ILE A 272 14.63 14.96 -4.07
N VAL A 273 14.20 13.75 -3.72
CA VAL A 273 12.98 13.49 -2.97
C VAL A 273 13.32 13.07 -1.54
N ILE A 274 12.83 13.81 -0.56
CA ILE A 274 13.00 13.47 0.86
C ILE A 274 11.97 12.41 1.25
N ASP A 275 12.43 11.37 1.94
CA ASP A 275 11.60 10.33 2.51
C ASP A 275 11.51 10.36 4.02
N ASP A 276 10.25 10.41 4.47
CA ASP A 276 9.82 10.19 5.84
C ASP A 276 9.20 8.79 5.94
N ALA A 277 10.05 7.80 6.21
CA ALA A 277 9.68 6.43 6.50
C ALA A 277 8.57 6.41 7.55
N ASN A 278 7.49 5.70 7.23
CA ASN A 278 6.33 5.70 8.11
C ASN A 278 6.71 5.09 9.47
N ARG A 279 6.47 5.81 10.57
CA ARG A 279 6.83 5.38 11.92
C ARG A 279 6.31 3.98 12.31
N VAL A 280 5.22 3.53 11.70
CA VAL A 280 4.61 2.22 12.00
C VAL A 280 5.28 1.07 11.23
N THR A 281 6.14 1.39 10.26
CA THR A 281 6.83 0.44 9.37
C THR A 281 8.34 0.57 9.42
N LYS A 282 8.85 1.74 9.82
CA LYS A 282 10.28 2.09 9.90
C LYS A 282 11.08 1.05 10.68
N ASP A 283 10.57 0.66 11.86
CA ASP A 283 11.23 -0.34 12.70
C ASP A 283 11.19 -1.76 12.16
N TYR A 284 10.26 -2.02 11.26
CA TYR A 284 10.15 -3.26 10.53
C TYR A 284 10.94 -3.23 9.22
N GLY A 285 11.68 -2.16 8.90
CA GLY A 285 12.47 -2.09 7.65
C GLY A 285 11.65 -2.00 6.36
N ALA A 286 10.35 -1.78 6.46
CA ALA A 286 9.48 -1.66 5.29
C ALA A 286 9.58 -0.25 4.68
N VAL A 287 9.80 -0.21 3.36
CA VAL A 287 10.06 1.01 2.58
C VAL A 287 8.78 1.57 1.97
N ASN A 288 8.65 2.90 1.96
CA ASN A 288 7.52 3.61 1.35
C ASN A 288 7.52 3.48 -0.19
N SER A 289 6.34 3.47 -0.82
CA SER A 289 6.20 3.42 -2.30
C SER A 289 6.98 4.56 -2.99
N ARG A 290 6.92 5.77 -2.42
CA ARG A 290 7.63 6.96 -2.91
C ARG A 290 9.11 6.72 -3.18
N VAL A 291 9.78 5.90 -2.37
CA VAL A 291 11.20 5.61 -2.58
C VAL A 291 11.41 4.91 -3.92
N PHE A 292 10.61 3.88 -4.21
CA PHE A 292 10.71 3.15 -5.48
C PHE A 292 10.29 4.02 -6.66
N ASP A 293 9.18 4.74 -6.52
CA ASP A 293 8.59 5.54 -7.60
C ASP A 293 9.47 6.74 -7.97
N ALA A 294 10.01 7.47 -6.99
CA ALA A 294 10.92 8.59 -7.24
C ALA A 294 12.22 8.12 -7.91
N ILE A 295 12.79 7.00 -7.45
CA ILE A 295 13.99 6.43 -8.05
C ILE A 295 13.73 5.99 -9.50
N ALA A 296 12.59 5.36 -9.78
CA ALA A 296 12.20 4.97 -11.13
C ALA A 296 12.03 6.17 -12.08
N SER A 297 11.62 7.33 -11.53
CA SER A 297 11.53 8.61 -12.21
C SER A 297 12.83 9.43 -12.23
N ASN A 298 13.99 8.84 -11.88
CA ASN A 298 15.30 9.50 -11.84
C ASN A 298 15.44 10.65 -10.82
N ALA A 299 14.63 10.67 -9.77
CA ALA A 299 14.83 11.57 -8.63
C ALA A 299 15.58 10.86 -7.50
N LEU A 300 16.68 11.44 -7.02
CA LEU A 300 17.46 10.86 -5.93
C LEU A 300 16.67 10.87 -4.63
N VAL A 301 16.58 9.74 -3.94
CA VAL A 301 15.87 9.68 -2.65
C VAL A 301 16.86 9.70 -1.49
N ILE A 302 16.54 10.51 -0.48
CA ILE A 302 17.21 10.56 0.82
C ILE A 302 16.18 10.19 1.89
N THR A 303 16.39 9.13 2.68
CA THR A 303 15.39 8.59 3.62
C THR A 303 15.84 8.61 5.07
N ASN A 304 14.92 8.74 6.04
CA ASN A 304 15.22 8.41 7.43
C ASN A 304 15.04 6.91 7.74
N GLY A 305 14.68 6.09 6.76
CA GLY A 305 14.41 4.64 6.88
C GLY A 305 15.66 3.76 6.79
N GLU A 306 16.58 3.90 7.76
CA GLU A 306 17.87 3.18 7.80
C GLU A 306 17.75 1.66 7.54
N LYS A 307 16.85 0.97 8.27
CA LYS A 307 16.68 -0.49 8.15
C LYS A 307 16.30 -0.90 6.71
N GLY A 308 15.40 -0.16 6.08
CA GLY A 308 14.99 -0.38 4.70
C GLY A 308 16.12 -0.08 3.69
N ALA A 309 16.87 0.99 3.92
CA ALA A 309 18.05 1.34 3.11
C ALA A 309 19.13 0.25 3.17
N LYS A 310 19.42 -0.29 4.35
CA LYS A 310 20.38 -1.39 4.56
C LYS A 310 19.89 -2.71 3.97
N GLU A 311 18.65 -3.11 4.24
CA GLU A 311 18.12 -4.41 3.86
C GLU A 311 17.65 -4.45 2.39
N THR A 312 16.66 -3.61 2.04
CA THR A 312 16.00 -3.65 0.73
C THR A 312 16.93 -3.14 -0.37
N PHE A 313 17.67 -2.06 -0.09
CA PHE A 313 18.58 -1.42 -1.04
C PHE A 313 20.04 -1.85 -0.90
N LYS A 314 20.33 -2.83 -0.03
CA LYS A 314 21.68 -3.37 0.19
C LYS A 314 22.71 -2.27 0.47
N GLY A 315 22.32 -1.27 1.27
CA GLY A 315 23.16 -0.13 1.66
C GLY A 315 23.37 0.94 0.57
N LYS A 316 22.72 0.84 -0.59
CA LYS A 316 22.92 1.80 -1.70
C LYS A 316 22.16 3.11 -1.52
N LEU A 317 21.02 3.06 -0.82
CA LEU A 317 20.12 4.20 -0.64
C LEU A 317 20.66 5.13 0.45
N PRO A 318 20.92 6.42 0.14
CA PRO A 318 21.31 7.39 1.15
C PRO A 318 20.25 7.53 2.24
N TYR A 319 20.69 7.54 3.50
CA TYR A 319 19.80 7.74 4.63
C TYR A 319 20.39 8.71 5.65
N PHE A 320 19.53 9.31 6.46
CA PHE A 320 19.87 10.23 7.53
C PHE A 320 19.21 9.82 8.84
N THR A 321 19.83 10.21 9.95
CA THR A 321 19.34 9.98 11.31
C THR A 321 19.20 11.28 12.10
N SER A 322 19.69 12.40 11.56
CA SER A 322 19.64 13.72 12.18
C SER A 322 19.35 14.82 11.14
N LYS A 323 18.98 16.01 11.65
CA LYS A 323 18.84 17.23 10.84
C LYS A 323 20.15 17.59 10.12
N GLU A 324 21.28 17.46 10.81
CA GLU A 324 22.60 17.78 10.27
C GLU A 324 22.96 16.84 9.11
N GLU A 325 22.78 15.53 9.28
CA GLU A 325 23.02 14.55 8.22
C GLU A 325 22.11 14.80 7.00
N LEU A 326 20.83 15.12 7.23
CA LEU A 326 19.91 15.47 6.14
C LEU A 326 20.39 16.70 5.38
N ASN A 327 20.75 17.77 6.08
CA ASN A 327 21.26 19.00 5.46
C ASN A 327 22.55 18.73 4.67
N ASN A 328 23.50 18.00 5.27
CA ASN A 328 24.77 17.63 4.64
C ASN A 328 24.54 16.81 3.37
N LEU A 329 23.61 15.84 3.37
CA LEU A 329 23.30 15.05 2.18
C LEU A 329 22.64 15.88 1.08
N ILE A 330 21.70 16.76 1.43
CA ILE A 330 21.05 17.66 0.47
C ILE A 330 22.10 18.58 -0.16
N GLU A 331 22.95 19.23 0.65
CA GLU A 331 24.01 20.11 0.18
C GLU A 331 25.04 19.38 -0.67
N TYR A 332 25.47 18.20 -0.23
CA TYR A 332 26.42 17.38 -0.97
C TYR A 332 25.89 17.08 -2.38
N TYR A 333 24.71 16.48 -2.50
CA TYR A 333 24.21 16.08 -3.82
C TYR A 333 23.78 17.26 -4.71
N LEU A 334 23.35 18.39 -4.14
CA LEU A 334 23.00 19.58 -4.94
C LEU A 334 24.22 20.41 -5.37
N ASN A 335 25.36 20.29 -4.67
CA ASN A 335 26.63 20.89 -5.08
C ASN A 335 27.48 19.97 -5.97
N ASN A 336 27.20 18.65 -5.98
CA ASN A 336 27.99 17.64 -6.67
C ASN A 336 27.10 16.88 -7.66
N GLU A 337 26.77 17.53 -8.78
CA GLU A 337 25.79 17.04 -9.76
C GLU A 337 26.22 15.71 -10.41
N LYS A 338 27.51 15.52 -10.66
CA LYS A 338 28.03 14.28 -11.24
C LYS A 338 27.78 13.10 -10.29
N GLU A 339 28.10 13.27 -9.02
CA GLU A 339 27.93 12.29 -7.95
C GLU A 339 26.44 11.98 -7.72
N ARG A 340 25.58 13.01 -7.80
CA ARG A 340 24.12 12.84 -7.75
C ARG A 340 23.62 11.98 -8.90
N ILE A 341 24.03 12.29 -10.13
CA ILE A 341 23.65 11.55 -11.35
C ILE A 341 24.14 10.10 -11.29
N GLU A 342 25.38 9.87 -10.88
CA GLU A 342 25.94 8.53 -10.71
C GLU A 342 25.17 7.72 -9.66
N LYS A 343 24.85 8.34 -8.51
CA LYS A 343 24.08 7.68 -7.44
C LYS A 343 22.66 7.33 -7.88
N ILE A 344 21.93 8.24 -8.53
CA ILE A 344 20.56 7.94 -8.97
C ILE A 344 20.56 6.92 -10.11
N LYS A 345 21.58 6.91 -10.98
CA LYS A 345 21.72 5.88 -12.01
C LYS A 345 21.88 4.49 -11.38
N GLU A 346 22.78 4.35 -10.40
CA GLU A 346 22.96 3.09 -9.65
C GLU A 346 21.64 2.61 -9.02
N LEU A 347 20.93 3.52 -8.34
CA LEU A 347 19.66 3.21 -7.68
C LEU A 347 18.56 2.86 -8.67
N ASN A 348 18.47 3.58 -9.80
CA ASN A 348 17.48 3.35 -10.84
C ASN A 348 17.66 1.97 -11.46
N GLU A 349 18.88 1.62 -11.89
CA GLU A 349 19.20 0.29 -12.43
C GLU A 349 18.86 -0.82 -11.41
N PHE A 350 19.18 -0.60 -10.13
CA PHE A 350 18.83 -1.53 -9.06
C PHE A 350 17.31 -1.70 -8.88
N VAL A 351 16.54 -0.61 -8.86
CA VAL A 351 15.08 -0.64 -8.70
C VAL A 351 14.40 -1.27 -9.92
N LEU A 352 14.77 -0.88 -11.13
CA LEU A 352 14.17 -1.43 -12.36
C LEU A 352 14.45 -2.93 -12.51
N LYS A 353 15.61 -3.39 -12.06
CA LYS A 353 15.95 -4.82 -12.07
C LYS A 353 15.19 -5.61 -11.00
N ASN A 354 15.05 -5.07 -9.78
CA ASN A 354 14.66 -5.89 -8.61
C ASN A 354 13.30 -5.52 -7.99
N HIS A 355 12.81 -4.29 -8.17
CA HIS A 355 11.68 -3.72 -7.42
C HIS A 355 10.56 -3.15 -8.31
N THR A 356 10.16 -3.89 -9.34
CA THR A 356 8.97 -3.58 -10.17
C THR A 356 7.76 -4.41 -9.76
N TYR A 357 6.54 -3.92 -10.02
CA TYR A 357 5.34 -4.71 -9.78
C TYR A 357 5.26 -5.94 -10.68
N HIS A 358 5.91 -5.98 -11.84
CA HIS A 358 6.07 -7.20 -12.64
C HIS A 358 6.85 -8.28 -11.88
N ASN A 359 7.92 -7.92 -11.17
CA ASN A 359 8.62 -8.86 -10.31
C ASN A 359 7.71 -9.39 -9.19
N ARG A 360 6.87 -8.53 -8.61
CA ARG A 360 5.93 -8.92 -7.55
C ARG A 360 4.80 -9.81 -8.07
N ALA A 361 4.25 -9.48 -9.23
CA ALA A 361 3.26 -10.29 -9.92
C ALA A 361 3.80 -11.70 -10.22
N TYR A 362 5.04 -11.80 -10.70
CA TYR A 362 5.71 -13.09 -10.90
C TYR A 362 5.85 -13.90 -9.59
N ILE A 363 6.28 -13.26 -8.50
CA ILE A 363 6.40 -13.92 -7.18
C ILE A 363 5.04 -14.44 -6.70
N ILE A 364 3.98 -13.63 -6.82
CA ILE A 364 2.62 -14.03 -6.46
C ILE A 364 2.16 -15.21 -7.33
N LYS A 365 2.36 -15.14 -8.65
CA LYS A 365 2.03 -16.23 -9.58
C LYS A 365 2.70 -17.53 -9.17
N LYS A 366 4.01 -17.51 -8.96
CA LYS A 366 4.77 -18.70 -8.52
C LYS A 366 4.31 -19.22 -7.16
N ARG A 367 3.99 -18.33 -6.22
CA ARG A 367 3.49 -18.74 -4.90
C ARG A 367 2.12 -19.40 -5.00
N LEU A 368 1.23 -18.87 -5.83
CA LEU A 368 -0.10 -19.44 -6.07
C LEU A 368 -0.03 -20.79 -6.79
N GLU A 369 0.85 -20.93 -7.79
CA GLU A 369 1.15 -22.21 -8.44
C GLU A 369 1.60 -23.27 -7.42
N ASN A 370 2.59 -22.93 -6.59
CA ASN A 370 3.12 -23.84 -5.57
C ASN A 370 2.07 -24.20 -4.51
N TYR A 371 1.30 -23.22 -4.03
CA TYR A 371 0.24 -23.45 -3.06
C TYR A 371 -0.80 -24.45 -3.59
N ARG A 372 -1.26 -24.25 -4.83
CA ARG A 372 -2.23 -25.14 -5.49
C ARG A 372 -1.69 -26.55 -5.73
N LEU A 373 -0.38 -26.73 -5.93
CA LEU A 373 0.25 -28.04 -6.03
C LEU A 373 0.30 -28.74 -4.67
N SER A 374 0.66 -28.01 -3.61
CA SER A 374 0.71 -28.57 -2.25
C SER A 374 -0.66 -28.94 -1.68
N SER A 375 -1.73 -28.25 -2.09
CA SER A 375 -3.10 -28.51 -1.60
C SER A 375 -3.87 -29.59 -2.38
N LYS A 376 -3.24 -30.25 -3.36
CA LYS A 376 -3.83 -31.38 -4.10
C LYS A 376 -3.58 -32.75 -3.45
N PHE A 377 -2.74 -32.78 -2.42
CA PHE A 377 -2.53 -33.90 -1.51
C PHE A 377 -3.14 -33.55 -0.17
#